data_AF-A0A7S1I8Y4-F1
#
_entry.id   AF-A0A7S1I8Y4-F1
#
_cell.length_a   1.000
_cell.length_b   1.000
_cell.length_c   1.000
_cell.angle_alpha   90.00
_cell.angle_beta   90.00
_cell.angle_gamma   90.00
#
_symmetry.space_group_name_H-M   'P 1'
#
loop_
_entity.id
_entity.type
_entity.pdbx_description
1 polymer ?
#
loop_
_entity_poly.entity_id
_entity_poly.type
_entity_poly.pdbx_seq_one_letter_code
_entity_poly.pdbx_strand_id
1 'polypeptide(L)'
;SFLKLTYSKFLMMEEILQAGYNVLFLDADVVLWEDPRPVLAGYTADLVWQKEVPGGNKRGPPEPNQTTWEHPCHFTAPNTGVWYARSNLRSVHFMQAAQKLVTRRRKQDKKK
;
A
#
# COMPACT_ATOMS: atom_id res chain seq x y z
N SER A 1 12.52 -5.80 12.04
CA SER A 1 11.78 -6.70 11.13
C SER A 1 10.83 -5.88 10.27
N PHE A 2 10.61 -6.33 9.03
CA PHE A 2 9.74 -5.72 8.01
C PHE A 2 8.39 -5.23 8.55
N LEU A 3 7.72 -6.04 9.37
CA LEU A 3 6.43 -5.70 10.02
C LEU A 3 6.47 -4.45 10.91
N LYS A 4 7.63 -4.05 11.46
CA LYS A 4 7.76 -2.81 12.25
C LYS A 4 7.68 -1.58 11.34
N LEU A 5 8.35 -1.62 10.19
CA LEU A 5 8.39 -0.53 9.22
C LEU A 5 7.02 -0.33 8.57
N THR A 6 6.36 -1.43 8.17
CA THR A 6 4.99 -1.37 7.63
C THR A 6 3.99 -0.80 8.63
N TYR A 7 4.13 -1.11 9.92
CA TYR A 7 3.27 -0.56 10.96
C TYR A 7 3.51 0.95 11.17
N SER A 8 4.77 1.36 11.28
CA SER A 8 5.14 2.77 11.44
C SER A 8 4.67 3.65 10.29
N LYS A 9 4.67 3.11 9.06
CA LYS A 9 4.13 3.76 7.88
C LYS A 9 2.65 4.14 8.02
N PHE A 10 1.80 3.19 8.42
CA PHE A 10 0.36 3.49 8.56
C PHE A 10 0.06 4.48 9.68
N LEU A 11 0.85 4.45 10.76
CA LEU A 11 0.70 5.38 11.88
C LEU A 11 1.07 6.81 11.47
N MET A 12 2.22 6.99 10.84
CA MET A 12 2.66 8.29 10.33
C MET A 12 1.65 8.89 9.35
N MET A 13 1.10 8.07 8.46
CA MET A 13 0.14 8.55 7.47
C MET A 13 -1.22 8.88 8.06
N GLU A 14 -1.66 8.17 9.10
CA GLU A 14 -2.84 8.58 9.86
C GLU A 14 -2.68 9.98 10.45
N GLU A 15 -1.55 10.26 11.11
CA GLU A 15 -1.29 11.56 11.74
C GLU A 15 -1.31 12.71 10.72
N ILE A 16 -0.67 12.53 9.57
CA ILE A 16 -0.65 13.55 8.51
C ILE A 16 -2.06 13.79 7.93
N LEU A 17 -2.82 12.72 7.70
CA LEU A 17 -4.20 12.80 7.21
C LEU A 17 -5.13 13.48 8.24
N GLN A 18 -4.97 13.19 9.53
CA GLN A 18 -5.72 13.84 10.61
C GLN A 18 -5.40 15.33 10.73
N ALA A 19 -4.16 15.72 10.42
CA ALA A 19 -3.73 17.12 10.37
C ALA A 19 -4.27 17.88 9.14
N GLY A 20 -5.01 17.22 8.24
CA GLY A 20 -5.66 17.86 7.10
C GLY A 20 -4.88 17.77 5.79
N TYR A 21 -3.72 17.12 5.76
CA TYR A 21 -2.85 17.07 4.58
C TYR A 21 -3.07 15.79 3.75
N ASN A 22 -3.10 15.93 2.42
CA ASN A 22 -2.98 14.77 1.54
C ASN A 22 -1.57 14.18 1.68
N VAL A 23 -1.44 12.86 1.54
CA VAL A 23 -0.16 12.17 1.68
C VAL A 23 0.22 11.51 0.37
N LEU A 24 1.42 11.82 -0.13
CA LEU A 24 2.14 11.00 -1.08
C LEU A 24 3.27 10.31 -0.31
N PHE A 25 3.23 8.99 -0.24
CA PHE A 25 4.27 8.22 0.41
C PHE A 25 5.01 7.38 -0.62
N LEU A 26 6.33 7.35 -0.41
CA LEU A 26 7.31 6.67 -1.25
C LEU A 26 8.23 5.87 -0.30
N ASP A 27 8.49 4.61 -0.62
CA ASP A 27 9.58 3.88 0.02
C ASP A 27 10.94 4.52 -0.36
N ALA A 28 11.96 4.29 0.46
CA ALA A 28 13.27 4.95 0.31
C ALA A 28 14.04 4.53 -0.96
N ASP A 29 13.65 3.42 -1.58
CA ASP A 29 14.19 2.89 -2.83
C ASP A 29 13.40 3.33 -4.08
N VAL A 30 12.40 4.21 -3.91
CA VAL A 30 11.64 4.76 -5.03
C VAL A 30 12.34 5.99 -5.60
N VAL A 31 12.56 5.97 -6.92
CA VAL A 31 13.05 7.12 -7.69
C VAL A 31 11.93 7.62 -8.59
N LEU A 32 11.68 8.93 -8.54
CA LEU A 32 10.72 9.60 -9.42
C LEU A 32 11.46 10.22 -10.62
N TRP A 33 11.17 9.73 -11.82
CA TRP A 33 11.67 10.34 -13.05
C TRP A 33 10.82 11.52 -13.53
N GLU A 34 9.53 11.50 -13.19
CA GLU A 34 8.56 12.53 -13.54
C GLU A 34 7.72 12.88 -12.32
N ASP A 35 7.05 14.03 -12.36
CA ASP A 35 6.07 14.41 -11.33
C ASP A 35 4.92 13.40 -11.32
N PRO A 36 4.69 12.65 -10.22
CA PRO A 36 3.65 11.63 -10.18
C PRO A 36 2.25 12.22 -9.93
N ARG A 37 2.15 13.51 -9.56
CA ARG A 37 0.87 14.15 -9.20
C ARG A 37 -0.19 14.08 -10.31
N PRO A 38 0.09 14.28 -11.61
CA PRO A 38 -0.94 14.18 -12.65
C PRO A 38 -1.58 12.79 -12.76
N VAL A 39 -0.80 11.73 -12.49
CA VAL A 39 -1.27 10.34 -12.51
C VAL A 39 -2.02 9.98 -11.22
N LEU A 40 -1.55 10.50 -10.07
CA LEU A 40 -2.10 10.19 -8.75
C LEU A 40 -3.29 11.07 -8.34
N ALA A 41 -3.33 12.32 -8.82
CA ALA A 41 -4.43 13.26 -8.61
C ALA A 41 -5.54 13.13 -9.67
N GLY A 42 -5.32 12.29 -10.69
CA GLY A 42 -6.29 11.94 -11.70
C GLY A 42 -7.47 11.15 -11.13
N TYR A 43 -8.49 11.88 -10.67
CA TYR A 43 -9.90 11.47 -10.58
C TYR A 43 -10.34 10.71 -9.31
N THR A 44 -11.02 11.48 -8.43
CA THR A 44 -12.04 11.12 -7.42
C THR A 44 -11.73 10.11 -6.31
N ALA A 45 -10.73 9.25 -6.45
CA ALA A 45 -10.41 8.24 -5.44
C ALA A 45 -9.82 8.85 -4.15
N ASP A 46 -10.18 8.27 -3.01
CA ASP A 46 -9.63 8.63 -1.69
C ASP A 46 -8.22 8.05 -1.49
N LEU A 47 -7.93 6.92 -2.13
CA LEU A 47 -6.68 6.17 -2.04
C LEU A 47 -6.29 5.66 -3.43
N VAL A 48 -5.01 5.81 -3.79
CA VAL A 48 -4.43 5.32 -5.04
C VAL A 48 -3.15 4.54 -4.73
N TRP A 49 -3.07 3.31 -5.22
CA TRP A 49 -1.86 2.48 -5.17
C TRP A 49 -1.28 2.29 -6.56
N GLN A 50 0.05 2.29 -6.64
CA GLN A 50 0.72 1.83 -7.84
C GLN A 50 0.56 0.31 -8.00
N LYS A 51 0.38 -0.13 -9.24
CA LYS A 51 0.44 -1.53 -9.62
C LYS A 51 1.87 -1.93 -9.95
N GLU A 52 2.33 -3.12 -9.59
CA GLU A 52 3.70 -3.57 -9.88
C GLU A 52 4.07 -3.63 -11.37
N VAL A 53 3.10 -3.80 -12.28
CA VAL A 53 3.37 -4.01 -13.72
C VAL A 53 2.52 -3.08 -14.60
N PRO A 54 3.14 -2.31 -15.53
CA PRO A 54 2.41 -1.59 -16.58
C PRO A 54 1.83 -2.58 -17.60
N GLY A 55 0.49 -2.59 -17.74
CA GLY A 55 -0.21 -3.50 -18.67
C GLY A 55 -0.41 -4.90 -18.09
N GLY A 56 -1.65 -5.27 -17.79
CA GLY A 56 -1.98 -6.62 -17.30
C GLY A 56 -1.54 -7.72 -18.27
N ASN A 57 -1.08 -8.85 -17.70
CA ASN A 57 -0.75 -10.16 -18.28
C ASN A 57 0.49 -10.31 -19.19
N LYS A 58 1.47 -11.12 -18.72
CA LYS A 58 2.35 -11.97 -19.58
C LYS A 58 2.86 -13.29 -18.97
N ARG A 59 2.52 -13.69 -17.73
CA ARG A 59 2.83 -15.05 -17.22
C ARG A 59 1.55 -15.68 -16.71
N GLY A 60 1.34 -16.95 -17.04
CA GLY A 60 0.08 -17.70 -16.89
C GLY A 60 -0.46 -17.75 -15.45
N PRO A 61 -1.61 -18.41 -15.23
CA PRO A 61 -2.21 -18.52 -13.91
C PRO A 61 -1.24 -19.16 -12.90
N PRO A 62 -1.34 -18.84 -11.59
CA PRO A 62 -0.54 -19.49 -10.56
C PRO A 62 -0.72 -21.01 -10.61
N GLU A 63 0.38 -21.74 -10.36
CA GLU A 63 0.28 -23.20 -10.26
C GLU A 63 -0.62 -23.61 -9.08
N PRO A 64 -1.25 -24.81 -9.12
CA PRO A 64 -2.26 -25.23 -8.14
C PRO A 64 -1.81 -25.18 -6.66
N ASN A 65 -0.49 -25.20 -6.43
CA ASN A 65 0.11 -25.20 -5.10
C ASN A 65 0.77 -23.87 -4.72
N GLN A 66 0.64 -22.83 -5.56
CA GLN A 66 1.08 -21.49 -5.25
C GLN A 66 -0.10 -20.67 -4.75
N THR A 67 0.02 -20.11 -3.56
CA THR A 67 -0.88 -19.04 -3.16
C THR A 67 -0.67 -17.85 -4.11
N THR A 68 -1.70 -17.01 -4.25
CA THR A 68 -1.59 -15.72 -4.96
C THR A 68 -0.49 -14.81 -4.39
N TRP A 69 0.04 -15.12 -3.19
CA TRP A 69 1.15 -14.46 -2.49
C TRP A 69 2.54 -15.11 -2.72
N GLU A 70 2.60 -16.28 -3.36
CA GLU A 70 3.85 -16.99 -3.69
C GLU A 70 4.17 -16.97 -5.20
N HIS A 71 3.22 -16.53 -6.02
CA HIS A 71 3.44 -16.40 -7.45
C HIS A 71 4.39 -15.22 -7.74
N PRO A 72 5.50 -15.41 -8.47
CA PRO A 72 6.54 -14.39 -8.72
C PRO A 72 6.08 -13.20 -9.57
N CYS A 73 4.79 -13.14 -9.86
CA CYS A 73 4.15 -12.02 -10.48
C CYS A 73 2.81 -11.80 -9.79
N HIS A 74 2.86 -10.94 -8.77
CA HIS A 74 1.69 -10.37 -8.11
C HIS A 74 1.01 -9.35 -9.03
N PHE A 75 0.52 -9.83 -10.18
CA PHE A 75 -0.12 -9.01 -11.21
C PHE A 75 -1.38 -8.25 -10.74
N THR A 76 -1.87 -8.52 -9.52
CA THR A 76 -3.04 -7.89 -8.93
C THR A 76 -2.83 -7.37 -7.50
N ALA A 77 -1.67 -7.64 -6.87
CA ALA A 77 -1.42 -7.09 -5.55
C ALA A 77 -0.99 -5.63 -5.67
N PRO A 78 -1.55 -4.72 -4.85
CA PRO A 78 -1.12 -3.33 -4.84
C PRO A 78 0.34 -3.27 -4.36
N ASN A 79 1.20 -2.59 -5.11
CA ASN A 79 2.52 -2.23 -4.60
C ASN A 79 2.31 -1.09 -3.60
N THR A 80 2.75 -1.31 -2.36
CA THR A 80 2.57 -0.29 -1.32
C THR A 80 3.72 0.71 -1.27
N GLY A 81 4.79 0.52 -2.03
CA GLY A 81 5.96 1.41 -2.04
C GLY A 81 5.66 2.79 -2.63
N VAL A 82 4.61 2.91 -3.44
CA VAL A 82 4.07 4.21 -3.88
C VAL A 82 2.57 4.24 -3.66
N TRP A 83 2.11 5.22 -2.88
CA TRP A 83 0.68 5.44 -2.68
C TRP A 83 0.35 6.88 -2.35
N TYR A 84 -0.85 7.28 -2.78
CA TYR A 84 -1.44 8.57 -2.53
C TYR A 84 -2.73 8.40 -1.72
N ALA A 85 -2.90 9.24 -0.71
CA ALA A 85 -4.09 9.29 0.13
C ALA A 85 -4.58 10.73 0.24
N ARG A 86 -5.86 10.94 -0.04
CA ARG A 86 -6.53 12.22 0.19
C ARG A 86 -6.87 12.36 1.67
N SER A 87 -6.70 13.57 2.19
CA SER A 87 -7.16 13.94 3.52
C SER A 87 -8.67 13.95 3.58
N ASN A 88 -9.24 12.87 4.13
CA ASN A 88 -10.65 12.78 4.46
C ASN A 88 -10.87 11.66 5.47
N LEU A 89 -12.09 11.62 6.02
CA LEU A 89 -12.47 10.66 7.05
C LEU A 89 -12.37 9.20 6.58
N ARG A 90 -12.62 8.92 5.30
CA ARG A 90 -12.54 7.56 4.73
C ARG A 90 -11.10 7.06 4.72
N SER A 91 -10.16 7.89 4.29
CA SER A 91 -8.72 7.58 4.33
C SER A 91 -8.21 7.36 5.75
N VAL A 92 -8.63 8.19 6.71
CA VAL A 92 -8.26 8.03 8.13
C VAL A 92 -8.78 6.69 8.69
N HIS A 93 -10.07 6.38 8.46
CA HIS A 93 -10.64 5.11 8.89
C HIS A 93 -9.94 3.90 8.24
N PHE A 94 -9.54 4.03 6.97
CA PHE A 94 -8.75 3.01 6.30
C PHE A 94 -7.40 2.77 7.01
N MET A 95 -6.66 3.83 7.37
CA MET A 95 -5.38 3.68 8.09
C MET A 95 -5.57 2.94 9.42
N GLN A 96 -6.59 3.33 10.19
CA GLN A 96 -6.91 2.70 11.47
C GLN A 96 -7.27 1.21 11.31
N ALA A 97 -8.04 0.86 10.27
CA ALA A 97 -8.37 -0.53 9.96
C ALA A 97 -7.11 -1.33 9.56
N ALA A 98 -6.25 -0.76 8.71
CA ALA A 98 -4.99 -1.38 8.29
C ALA A 98 -4.06 -1.65 9.49
N GLN A 99 -3.92 -0.68 10.40
CA GLN A 99 -3.12 -0.84 11.63
C GLN A 99 -3.63 -1.98 12.51
N LYS A 100 -4.96 -2.10 12.68
CA LYS A 100 -5.57 -3.20 13.43
C LYS A 100 -5.24 -4.55 12.80
N LEU A 101 -5.29 -4.66 11.48
CA LEU A 101 -4.94 -5.88 10.76
C LEU A 101 -3.46 -6.27 10.94
N VAL A 102 -2.55 -5.31 10.77
CA VAL A 102 -1.10 -5.55 10.94
C VAL A 102 -0.78 -5.97 12.39
N THR A 103 -1.41 -5.33 13.37
CA THR A 103 -1.23 -5.66 14.80
C THR A 103 -1.73 -7.06 15.13
N ARG A 104 -2.87 -7.48 14.57
CA ARG A 104 -3.41 -8.84 14.74
C ARG A 104 -2.44 -9.89 14.18
N ARG A 105 -1.89 -9.68 12.98
CA ARG A 105 -0.90 -10.58 12.38
C ARG A 105 0.37 -10.70 13.23
N ARG A 106 0.91 -9.57 13.71
CA ARG A 106 2.09 -9.58 14.62
C ARG A 106 1.86 -10.38 15.90
N LYS A 107 0.64 -10.38 16.45
CA LYS A 107 0.29 -11.17 17.64
C LYS A 107 0.19 -12.67 17.34
N GLN A 108 -0.23 -13.05 16.13
CA GLN A 108 -0.27 -14.45 15.70
C GLN A 108 1.14 -15.00 15.45
N ASP A 109 2.02 -14.23 14.82
CA ASP A 109 3.40 -14.64 14.55
C ASP A 109 4.23 -14.83 15.83
N LYS A 110 3.92 -14.09 16.90
CA LYS A 110 4.58 -14.27 18.21
C LYS A 110 4.10 -15.49 19.01
N LYS A 111 3.02 -16.15 18.57
CA LYS A 111 2.46 -17.34 19.23
C LYS A 111 2.91 -18.65 18.57
N LYS A 112 3.57 -18.58 17.43
CA LYS A 112 4.27 -19.70 16.78
C LYS A 112 5.73 -19.68 17.21
#